data_AF-A0A967VYL4-F1
#
_entry.id   AF-A0A967VYL4-F1
#
_cell.length_a   1.000
_cell.length_b   1.000
_cell.length_c   1.000
_cell.angle_alpha   90.00
_cell.angle_beta   90.00
_cell.angle_gamma   90.00
#
_symmetry.space_group_name_H-M   'P 1'
#
loop_
_entity.id
_entity.type
_entity.pdbx_description
1 polymer ?
#
loop_
_entity_poly.entity_id
_entity_poly.type
_entity_poly.pdbx_seq_one_letter_code
_entity_poly.pdbx_strand_id
1 'polypeptide(L)'
;MSKTQRYREQHDELLEIATEISAYLQESKVVAEAVTIRSLLSKLLAKLKIHLAMEDKNLYPSLMQSEDQKVVNLAQQFIDEMGG
;
A
#
# COMPACT_ATOMS: atom_id res chain seq x y z
N MET A 1 -15.32 -12.70 -8.67
CA MET A 1 -14.31 -11.99 -7.87
C MET A 1 -14.61 -10.49 -7.93
N SER A 2 -14.52 -9.78 -6.80
CA SER A 2 -14.79 -8.34 -6.76
C SER A 2 -13.69 -7.57 -7.51
N LYS A 3 -14.03 -6.48 -8.23
CA LYS A 3 -13.08 -5.62 -8.95
C LYS A 3 -11.95 -5.08 -8.05
N THR A 4 -12.17 -5.04 -6.75
CA THR A 4 -11.23 -4.51 -5.74
C THR A 4 -10.53 -5.58 -4.91
N GLN A 5 -10.77 -6.87 -5.19
CA GLN A 5 -10.25 -7.97 -4.37
C GLN A 5 -8.71 -7.97 -4.29
N ARG A 6 -8.05 -7.78 -5.43
CA ARG A 6 -6.58 -7.80 -5.49
C ARG A 6 -5.93 -6.66 -4.68
N TYR A 7 -6.56 -5.49 -4.59
CA TYR A 7 -6.04 -4.39 -3.76
C TYR A 7 -6.11 -4.76 -2.27
N ARG A 8 -7.19 -5.41 -1.82
CA ARG A 8 -7.30 -5.90 -0.44
C ARG A 8 -6.25 -6.96 -0.12
N GLU A 9 -6.04 -7.92 -1.02
CA GLU A 9 -4.99 -8.92 -0.85
C GLU A 9 -3.60 -8.27 -0.74
N GLN A 10 -3.33 -7.22 -1.54
CA GLN A 10 -2.09 -6.45 -1.42
C GLN A 10 -1.98 -5.71 -0.08
N HIS A 11 -3.08 -5.18 0.48
CA HIS A 11 -3.07 -4.56 1.80
C HIS A 11 -2.70 -5.57 2.89
N ASP A 12 -3.29 -6.77 2.83
CA ASP A 12 -3.01 -7.84 3.79
C ASP A 12 -1.52 -8.23 3.75
N GLU A 13 -0.95 -8.38 2.56
CA GLU A 13 0.48 -8.67 2.39
C GLU A 13 1.39 -7.53 2.91
N LEU A 14 1.02 -6.27 2.66
CA LEU A 14 1.78 -5.12 3.14
C LEU A 14 1.74 -5.04 4.68
N LEU A 15 0.57 -5.30 5.27
CA LEU A 15 0.38 -5.30 6.71
C LEU A 15 1.16 -6.44 7.39
N GLU A 16 1.20 -7.61 6.78
CA GLU A 16 2.00 -8.75 7.28
C GLU A 16 3.48 -8.36 7.38
N ILE A 17 4.05 -7.78 6.31
CA ILE A 17 5.46 -7.36 6.30
C ILE A 17 5.71 -6.22 7.31
N ALA A 18 4.79 -5.25 7.41
CA ALA A 18 4.89 -4.17 8.40
C ALA A 18 4.84 -4.72 9.84
N THR A 19 4.02 -5.74 10.08
CA THR A 19 3.94 -6.45 11.37
C THR A 19 5.24 -7.18 11.66
N GLU A 20 5.83 -7.87 10.68
CA GLU A 20 7.14 -8.50 10.82
C GLU A 20 8.23 -7.47 11.18
N ILE A 21 8.29 -6.34 10.48
CA ILE A 21 9.25 -5.25 10.79
C ILE A 21 9.03 -4.73 12.22
N SER A 22 7.78 -4.60 12.64
CA SER A 22 7.43 -4.06 13.97
C SER A 22 7.98 -4.92 15.12
N ALA A 23 8.18 -6.22 14.90
CA ALA A 23 8.79 -7.12 15.88
C ALA A 23 10.28 -6.82 16.18
N TYR A 24 10.94 -6.01 15.33
CA TYR A 24 12.34 -5.63 15.44
C TYR A 24 12.56 -4.22 16.01
N LEU A 25 11.52 -3.46 16.37
CA LEU A 25 11.64 -2.05 16.79
C LEU A 25 12.37 -1.81 18.13
N GLN A 26 12.84 -2.86 18.80
CA GLN A 26 13.69 -2.74 19.99
C GLN A 26 15.15 -2.48 19.58
N GLU A 27 15.79 -1.47 20.17
CA GLU A 27 17.15 -1.04 19.80
C GLU A 27 18.16 -2.19 19.70
N SER A 28 18.18 -3.09 20.68
CA SER A 28 19.07 -4.26 20.68
C SER A 28 18.83 -5.20 19.49
N LYS A 29 17.57 -5.35 19.06
CA LYS A 29 17.20 -6.14 17.88
C LYS A 29 17.54 -5.42 16.58
N VAL A 30 17.37 -4.09 16.52
CA VAL A 30 17.73 -3.31 15.32
C VAL A 30 19.20 -3.49 14.98
N VAL A 31 20.08 -3.40 15.98
CA VAL A 31 21.53 -3.54 15.77
C VAL A 31 21.88 -4.98 15.38
N ALA A 32 21.31 -5.98 16.06
CA ALA A 32 21.61 -7.38 15.80
C ALA A 32 21.07 -7.88 14.44
N GLU A 33 19.92 -7.38 14.01
CA GLU A 33 19.15 -7.89 12.86
C GLU A 33 19.08 -6.89 11.69
N ALA A 34 20.02 -5.96 11.61
CA ALA A 34 20.02 -4.88 10.61
C ALA A 34 19.88 -5.39 9.16
N VAL A 35 20.48 -6.54 8.83
CA VAL A 35 20.38 -7.15 7.49
C VAL A 35 18.96 -7.68 7.22
N THR A 36 18.36 -8.34 8.21
CA THR A 36 16.99 -8.85 8.17
C THR A 36 15.99 -7.70 8.00
N ILE A 37 16.13 -6.65 8.80
CA ILE A 37 15.28 -5.45 8.73
C ILE A 37 15.40 -4.76 7.37
N ARG A 38 16.63 -4.60 6.85
CA ARG A 38 16.85 -4.05 5.50
C ARG A 38 16.14 -4.88 4.43
N SER A 39 16.20 -6.21 4.53
CA SER A 39 15.54 -7.11 3.59
C SER A 39 14.02 -6.94 3.62
N LEU A 40 13.43 -6.90 4.81
CA LEU A 40 11.99 -6.68 5.00
C LEU A 40 11.55 -5.30 4.48
N LEU A 41 12.31 -4.24 4.77
CA LEU A 41 12.04 -2.90 4.25
C LEU A 41 12.10 -2.85 2.72
N SER A 42 13.11 -3.48 2.11
CA SER A 42 13.20 -3.58 0.65
C SER A 42 12.00 -4.32 0.05
N LYS A 43 11.56 -5.42 0.68
CA LYS A 43 10.39 -6.20 0.27
C LYS A 43 9.11 -5.36 0.37
N LEU A 44 8.92 -4.66 1.49
CA LEU A 44 7.78 -3.76 1.71
C LEU A 44 7.76 -2.66 0.64
N LEU A 45 8.88 -1.97 0.43
CA LEU A 45 8.97 -0.88 -0.53
C LEU A 45 8.68 -1.35 -1.97
N ALA A 46 9.20 -2.51 -2.36
CA ALA A 46 8.94 -3.06 -3.68
C ALA A 46 7.45 -3.35 -3.91
N LYS A 47 6.77 -3.96 -2.93
CA LYS A 47 5.34 -4.24 -3.01
C LYS A 47 4.50 -2.98 -2.95
N LEU A 48 4.83 -2.06 -2.05
CA LEU A 48 4.11 -0.80 -1.88
C LEU A 48 4.14 0.03 -3.17
N LYS A 49 5.31 0.12 -3.84
CA LYS A 49 5.44 0.80 -5.12
C LYS A 49 4.52 0.21 -6.20
N ILE A 50 4.42 -1.12 -6.27
CA ILE A 50 3.55 -1.79 -7.24
C ILE A 50 2.08 -1.52 -6.92
N HIS A 51 1.71 -1.61 -5.64
CA HIS A 51 0.35 -1.35 -5.17
C HIS A 51 -0.10 0.08 -5.50
N LEU A 52 0.67 1.08 -5.09
CA LEU A 52 0.38 2.50 -5.38
C LEU A 52 0.30 2.75 -6.89
N ALA A 53 1.25 2.25 -7.68
CA ALA A 53 1.20 2.40 -9.13
C ALA A 53 -0.02 1.74 -9.77
N MET A 54 -0.57 0.67 -9.17
CA MET A 54 -1.82 0.08 -9.65
C MET A 54 -3.02 0.97 -9.36
N GLU A 55 -3.05 1.62 -8.19
CA GLU A 55 -4.11 2.56 -7.82
C GLU A 55 -4.10 3.78 -8.75
N ASP A 56 -2.94 4.45 -8.87
CA ASP A 56 -2.75 5.65 -9.68
C ASP A 56 -3.07 5.43 -11.16
N LYS A 57 -2.63 4.30 -11.71
CA LYS A 57 -2.75 4.04 -13.16
C LYS A 57 -4.03 3.33 -13.57
N ASN A 58 -4.75 2.72 -12.63
CA ASN A 58 -5.92 1.89 -12.97
C ASN A 58 -7.13 2.19 -12.09
N LEU A 59 -7.01 2.06 -10.77
CA LEU A 59 -8.17 2.18 -9.88
C LEU A 59 -8.76 3.59 -9.92
N TYR A 60 -7.95 4.59 -9.60
CA TYR A 60 -8.39 5.98 -9.56
C TYR A 60 -8.95 6.45 -10.90
N PRO A 61 -8.27 6.26 -12.06
CA PRO A 61 -8.84 6.60 -13.36
C PRO A 61 -10.19 5.93 -13.64
N SER A 62 -10.36 4.66 -13.23
CA SER A 62 -11.63 3.96 -13.41
C SER A 62 -12.74 4.50 -12.51
N LEU A 63 -12.42 4.92 -11.28
CA LEU A 63 -13.40 5.50 -10.34
C LEU A 63 -13.81 6.92 -10.78
N MET A 64 -12.87 7.69 -11.34
CA MET A 64 -13.14 9.02 -11.89
C MET A 64 -14.07 9.01 -13.11
N GLN A 65 -14.24 7.86 -13.77
CA GLN A 65 -15.18 7.67 -14.89
C GLN A 65 -16.55 7.14 -14.44
N SER A 66 -16.82 7.05 -13.14
CA SER A 66 -18.11 6.58 -12.63
C SER A 66 -19.24 7.56 -12.95
N GLU A 67 -20.44 7.03 -13.21
CA GLU A 67 -21.67 7.83 -13.32
C GLU A 67 -22.17 8.33 -11.95
N ASP A 68 -21.71 7.73 -10.85
CA ASP A 68 -22.06 8.17 -9.50
C ASP A 68 -21.09 9.26 -9.03
N GLN A 69 -21.60 10.49 -8.94
CA GLN A 69 -20.82 11.65 -8.50
C GLN A 69 -20.22 11.46 -7.10
N LYS A 70 -20.83 10.67 -6.21
CA LYS A 70 -20.27 10.38 -4.89
C LYS A 70 -18.98 9.57 -4.99
N VAL A 71 -18.93 8.62 -5.94
CA VAL A 71 -17.73 7.81 -6.19
C VAL A 71 -16.62 8.70 -6.74
N VAL A 72 -16.93 9.56 -7.70
CA VAL A 72 -15.96 10.51 -8.29
C VAL A 72 -15.40 11.45 -7.22
N ASN A 73 -16.26 12.05 -6.40
CA ASN A 73 -15.83 12.98 -5.35
C ASN A 73 -14.95 12.29 -4.29
N LEU A 74 -15.29 11.07 -3.88
CA LEU A 74 -14.49 10.32 -2.91
C LEU A 74 -13.14 9.90 -3.50
N ALA A 75 -13.11 9.46 -4.77
CA ALA A 75 -11.87 9.12 -5.45
C ALA A 75 -10.96 10.35 -5.56
N GLN A 76 -11.49 11.51 -5.96
CA GLN A 76 -10.71 12.74 -6.03
C GLN A 76 -10.14 13.14 -4.66
N GLN A 77 -10.93 13.06 -3.59
CA GLN A 77 -10.46 13.34 -2.24
C GLN A 77 -9.24 12.46 -1.87
N PHE A 78 -9.31 11.16 -2.15
CA PHE A 78 -8.21 10.24 -1.82
C PHE A 78 -6.96 10.47 -2.69
N ILE A 79 -7.12 10.85 -3.95
CA ILE A 79 -6.01 11.26 -4.82
C ILE A 79 -5.30 12.48 -4.21
N ASP A 80 -6.08 13.49 -3.80
CA ASP A 80 -5.56 14.74 -3.22
C ASP A 80 -4.82 14.48 -1.90
N GLU A 81 -5.34 13.59 -1.05
CA GLU A 81 -4.70 13.19 0.21
C GLU A 81 -3.34 12.48 -0.02
N MET A 82 -3.18 11.76 -1.13
CA MET A 82 -1.96 11.01 -1.46
C MET A 82 -0.88 11.83 -2.16
N GLY A 83 -1.13 13.12 -2.43
CA GLY A 83 -0.13 14.06 -2.93
C GLY A 83 -0.43 14.71 -4.27
N GLY A 84 -1.56 14.38 -4.92
CA GLY A 84 -2.01 14.98 -6.18
C GLY A 84 -1.23 14.55 -7.43
#